data_AF-A0A9D4Q051-F1
#
_entry.id   AF-A0A9D4Q051-F1
#
_cell.length_a   1.000
_cell.length_b   1.000
_cell.length_c   1.000
_cell.angle_alpha   90.00
_cell.angle_beta   90.00
_cell.angle_gamma   90.00
#
_symmetry.space_group_name_H-M   'P 1'
#
loop_
_entity.id
_entity.type
_entity.pdbx_description
1 polymer ?
#
loop_
_entity_poly.entity_id
_entity_poly.type
_entity_poly.pdbx_seq_one_letter_code
_entity_poly.pdbx_strand_id
1 'polypeptide(L)'
;MLLSGYAKSLSDPERRRYHIKVAKCGSDDPLALSDDQFTNDVGCYPSVDRADINDYLVHGTNFVTREQLKSYKSLEAHNYVTSGLVEPPRVKTLRDGNIVVVSKVRHSQAFKEKPLLPWLLNQA
;
A
#
# COMPACT_ATOMS: atom_id res chain seq x y z
N MET A 1 21.81 -1.58 -0.60
CA MET A 1 20.56 -0.88 -0.29
C MET A 1 20.40 0.30 -1.22
N LEU A 2 19.62 0.10 -2.28
CA LEU A 2 19.21 1.20 -3.15
C LEU A 2 18.05 1.97 -2.48
N LEU A 3 18.17 3.30 -2.37
CA LEU A 3 17.16 4.16 -1.76
C LEU A 3 16.51 5.05 -2.81
N SER A 4 15.18 5.14 -2.78
CA SER A 4 14.42 6.00 -3.68
C SER A 4 14.64 7.49 -3.37
N GLY A 5 14.27 8.36 -4.32
CA GLY A 5 14.23 9.80 -4.07
C GLY A 5 13.29 10.18 -2.93
N TYR A 6 12.20 9.42 -2.74
CA TYR A 6 11.28 9.60 -1.61
C TYR A 6 12.00 9.37 -0.28
N ALA A 7 12.67 8.23 -0.11
CA ALA A 7 13.40 7.92 1.11
C ALA A 7 14.43 8.99 1.50
N LYS A 8 15.10 9.59 0.50
CA LYS A 8 16.08 10.66 0.67
C LYS A 8 15.46 12.00 1.08
N SER A 9 14.21 12.25 0.71
CA SER A 9 13.47 13.47 1.05
C SER A 9 12.90 13.50 2.47
N LEU A 10 12.88 12.35 3.15
CA LEU A 10 12.29 12.22 4.49
C LEU A 10 13.16 12.85 5.59
N SER A 11 12.51 13.41 6.61
CA SER A 11 13.15 13.86 7.84
C SER A 11 13.78 12.69 8.61
N ASP A 12 14.77 12.95 9.47
CA ASP A 12 15.49 11.91 10.21
C ASP A 12 14.61 10.87 10.95
N PRO A 13 13.57 11.24 11.71
CA PRO A 13 12.72 10.26 12.40
C PRO A 13 11.87 9.41 11.43
N GLU A 14 11.40 10.01 10.34
CA GLU A 14 10.62 9.31 9.31
C GLU A 14 11.50 8.39 8.48
N ARG A 15 12.67 8.89 8.08
CA ARG A 15 13.68 8.14 7.34
C ARG A 15 14.11 6.90 8.12
N ARG A 16 14.31 6.99 9.43
CA ARG A 16 14.63 5.82 10.27
C ARG A 16 13.52 4.76 10.24
N ARG A 17 12.26 5.15 10.42
CA ARG A 17 11.11 4.23 10.34
C ARG A 17 10.99 3.61 8.95
N TYR A 18 11.20 4.40 7.91
CA TYR A 18 11.18 3.96 6.52
C TYR A 18 12.28 2.93 6.25
N HIS A 19 13.52 3.19 6.69
CA HIS A 19 14.64 2.24 6.55
C HIS A 19 14.36 0.89 7.20
N ILE A 20 13.76 0.89 8.40
CA ILE A 20 13.38 -0.36 9.08
C ILE A 20 12.36 -1.13 8.23
N LYS A 21 11.38 -0.44 7.64
CA LYS A 21 10.39 -1.06 6.74
C LYS A 21 11.04 -1.62 5.47
N VAL A 22 11.96 -0.87 4.84
CA VAL A 22 12.69 -1.33 3.64
C VAL A 22 13.63 -2.49 3.94
N ALA A 23 14.25 -2.52 5.13
CA ALA A 23 15.11 -3.63 5.53
C ALA A 23 14.36 -4.97 5.53
N LYS A 24 13.07 -4.98 5.89
CA LYS A 24 12.19 -6.15 5.78
C LYS A 24 11.93 -6.61 4.34
N CYS A 25 12.24 -5.77 3.34
CA CYS A 25 12.04 -6.08 1.93
C CYS A 25 13.29 -6.69 1.24
N GLY A 26 14.28 -7.14 2.02
CA GLY A 26 15.56 -7.61 1.46
C GLY A 26 16.54 -6.49 1.13
N SER A 27 16.41 -5.33 1.79
CA SER A 27 17.31 -4.17 1.73
C SER A 27 17.24 -3.26 0.49
N ASP A 28 16.39 -3.54 -0.50
CA ASP A 28 16.14 -2.61 -1.61
C ASP A 28 14.78 -1.92 -1.46
N ASP A 29 14.78 -0.60 -1.65
CA ASP A 29 13.57 0.22 -1.54
C ASP A 29 12.60 -0.11 -2.67
N PRO A 30 11.36 -0.54 -2.37
CA PRO A 30 10.34 -0.82 -3.38
C PRO A 30 10.11 0.30 -4.38
N LEU A 31 10.28 1.56 -3.97
CA LEU A 31 10.09 2.72 -4.84
C LEU A 31 11.30 3.04 -5.73
N ALA A 32 12.43 2.35 -5.52
CA ALA A 32 13.63 2.46 -6.35
C ALA A 32 13.76 1.31 -7.37
N LEU A 33 12.89 0.30 -7.26
CA LEU A 33 12.88 -0.83 -8.18
C LEU A 33 12.29 -0.42 -9.54
N SER A 34 12.78 -1.06 -10.58
CA SER A 34 12.30 -0.89 -11.94
C SER A 34 11.03 -1.70 -12.20
N ASP A 35 10.22 -1.26 -13.16
CA ASP A 35 8.89 -1.83 -13.43
C ASP A 35 8.95 -3.31 -13.88
N ASP A 36 10.03 -3.75 -14.50
CA ASP A 36 10.29 -5.15 -14.91
C ASP A 36 10.46 -6.10 -13.72
N GLN A 37 10.68 -5.58 -12.52
CA GLN A 37 10.81 -6.37 -11.30
C GLN A 37 9.46 -6.65 -10.62
N PHE A 38 8.38 -6.11 -11.15
CA PHE A 38 7.02 -6.31 -10.65
C PHE A 38 6.16 -7.05 -11.66
N THR A 39 5.14 -7.73 -11.14
CA THR A 39 4.07 -8.33 -11.93
C THR A 39 2.74 -7.63 -11.67
N ASN A 40 1.86 -7.65 -12.67
CA ASN A 40 0.45 -7.24 -12.54
C ASN A 40 -0.48 -8.46 -12.40
N ASP A 41 0.08 -9.66 -12.25
CA ASP A 41 -0.70 -10.88 -12.08
C ASP A 41 -1.47 -10.85 -10.75
N VAL A 42 -2.80 -10.89 -10.86
CA VAL A 42 -3.73 -10.92 -9.72
C VAL A 42 -3.52 -12.19 -8.89
N GLY A 43 -3.07 -13.28 -9.49
CA GLY A 43 -2.72 -14.51 -8.77
C GLY A 43 -1.55 -14.35 -7.80
N CYS A 44 -0.75 -13.29 -7.94
CA CYS A 44 0.34 -12.94 -7.03
C CYS A 44 -0.05 -11.92 -5.96
N TYR A 45 -1.31 -11.49 -5.91
CA TYR A 45 -1.76 -10.56 -4.88
C TYR A 45 -1.81 -11.27 -3.52
N PRO A 46 -1.64 -10.53 -2.42
CA PRO A 46 -1.93 -11.04 -1.08
C PRO A 46 -3.32 -11.68 -1.03
N SER A 47 -3.41 -12.89 -0.47
CA SER A 47 -4.70 -13.51 -0.18
C SER A 47 -5.42 -12.66 0.86
N VAL A 48 -6.68 -12.32 0.58
CA VAL A 48 -7.56 -11.61 1.49
C VAL A 48 -8.81 -12.46 1.64
N ASP A 49 -9.11 -12.87 2.87
CA ASP A 49 -10.29 -13.66 3.17
C ASP A 49 -11.48 -12.78 3.61
N ARG A 50 -12.63 -13.43 3.84
CA ARG A 50 -13.85 -12.71 4.27
C ARG A 50 -13.74 -12.18 5.69
N ALA A 51 -12.97 -12.83 6.56
CA ALA A 51 -12.72 -12.38 7.92
C ALA A 51 -11.84 -11.13 7.91
N ASP A 52 -10.79 -11.07 7.07
CA ASP A 52 -9.94 -9.89 6.88
C ASP A 52 -10.77 -8.66 6.45
N ILE A 53 -11.69 -8.86 5.50
CA ILE A 53 -12.60 -7.79 5.04
C ILE A 53 -13.53 -7.36 6.17
N ASN A 54 -14.10 -8.32 6.92
CA ASN A 54 -14.99 -8.03 8.04
C ASN A 54 -14.25 -7.28 9.16
N ASP A 55 -13.05 -7.74 9.53
CA ASP A 55 -12.22 -7.11 10.55
C ASP A 55 -11.85 -5.69 10.17
N TYR A 56 -11.45 -5.48 8.91
CA TYR A 56 -11.12 -4.15 8.41
C TYR A 56 -12.33 -3.21 8.36
N LEU A 57 -13.49 -3.69 7.90
CA LEU A 57 -14.67 -2.86 7.71
C LEU A 57 -15.50 -2.65 8.99
N VAL A 58 -15.46 -3.61 9.93
CA VAL A 58 -16.36 -3.68 11.08
C VAL A 58 -15.63 -3.61 12.42
N HIS A 59 -14.53 -4.36 12.60
CA HIS A 59 -13.81 -4.40 13.88
C HIS A 59 -12.73 -3.30 14.01
N GLY A 60 -12.34 -2.66 12.90
CA GLY A 60 -11.36 -1.56 12.90
C GLY A 60 -11.86 -0.24 13.49
N THR A 61 -13.14 -0.15 13.90
CA THR A 61 -13.75 1.04 14.48
C THR A 61 -14.09 0.84 15.95
N ASN A 62 -14.08 1.93 16.73
CA ASN A 62 -14.39 1.88 18.15
C ASN A 62 -15.86 1.41 18.33
N PHE A 63 -16.06 0.34 19.10
CA PHE A 63 -17.23 -0.56 19.13
C PHE A 63 -18.57 0.05 19.58
N VAL A 64 -18.65 1.36 19.78
CA VAL A 64 -19.65 1.95 20.68
C VAL A 64 -20.99 2.26 19.97
N THR A 65 -21.05 2.35 18.63
CA THR A 65 -22.34 2.51 17.92
C THR A 65 -22.46 1.72 16.62
N ARG A 66 -23.70 1.38 16.21
CA ARG A 66 -24.02 0.66 14.96
C ARG A 66 -23.61 1.43 13.69
N GLU A 67 -23.58 2.75 13.74
CA GLU A 67 -23.04 3.59 12.66
C GLU A 67 -21.52 3.59 12.64
N GLN A 68 -20.88 3.46 13.81
CA GLN A 68 -19.44 3.30 13.94
C GLN A 68 -18.96 1.92 13.49
N LEU A 69 -19.79 0.86 13.50
CA LEU A 69 -19.46 -0.46 12.94
C LEU A 69 -19.15 -0.43 11.42
N LYS A 70 -19.29 0.71 10.74
CA LYS A 70 -18.83 0.88 9.35
C LYS A 70 -17.57 1.73 9.36
N SER A 71 -16.46 1.18 8.89
CA SER A 71 -15.25 1.95 8.65
C SER A 71 -15.47 2.98 7.55
N TYR A 72 -15.78 4.22 7.95
CA TYR A 72 -16.00 5.34 7.05
C TYR A 72 -14.77 5.62 6.16
N LYS A 73 -13.57 5.48 6.72
CA LYS A 73 -12.30 5.60 5.97
C LYS A 73 -12.16 4.51 4.90
N SER A 74 -12.68 3.31 5.15
CA SER A 74 -12.65 2.23 4.18
C SER A 74 -13.64 2.44 3.04
N LEU A 75 -14.81 3.04 3.31
CA LEU A 75 -15.73 3.48 2.26
C LEU A 75 -15.13 4.61 1.40
N GLU A 76 -14.35 5.49 2.01
CA GLU A 76 -13.56 6.49 1.28
C GLU A 76 -12.54 5.81 0.37
N ALA A 77 -11.77 4.83 0.86
CA ALA A 77 -10.84 4.05 0.06
C ALA A 77 -11.52 3.34 -1.13
N HIS A 78 -12.72 2.77 -0.92
CA HIS A 78 -13.54 2.23 -2.00
C HIS A 78 -13.88 3.32 -3.05
N ASN A 79 -14.26 4.52 -2.61
CA ASN A 79 -14.55 5.63 -3.53
C ASN A 79 -13.33 6.05 -4.36
N TYR A 80 -12.11 6.03 -3.80
CA TYR A 80 -10.89 6.27 -4.59
C TYR A 80 -10.74 5.22 -5.71
N VAL A 81 -11.01 3.95 -5.42
CA VAL A 81 -10.92 2.87 -6.40
C VAL A 81 -12.01 3.03 -7.47
N THR A 82 -13.28 3.19 -7.09
CA THR A 82 -14.39 3.30 -8.04
C THR A 82 -14.35 4.57 -8.87
N SER A 83 -13.75 5.65 -8.35
CA SER A 83 -13.55 6.90 -9.07
C SER A 83 -12.32 6.88 -10.00
N GLY A 84 -11.61 5.75 -10.09
CA GLY A 84 -10.44 5.57 -10.96
C GLY A 84 -9.20 6.34 -10.50
N LEU A 85 -9.11 6.66 -9.21
CA LEU A 85 -7.97 7.39 -8.64
C LEU A 85 -6.81 6.47 -8.26
N VAL A 86 -7.03 5.15 -8.17
CA VAL A 86 -6.02 4.15 -7.85
C VAL A 86 -5.65 3.38 -9.11
N GLU A 87 -4.37 3.40 -9.47
CA GLU A 87 -3.86 2.54 -10.56
C GLU A 87 -3.81 1.07 -10.10
N PRO A 88 -4.03 0.10 -11.00
CA PRO A 88 -3.90 -1.32 -10.67
C PRO A 88 -2.57 -1.61 -9.96
N PRO A 89 -2.60 -2.26 -8.78
CA PRO A 89 -1.38 -2.49 -8.03
C PRO A 89 -0.44 -3.47 -8.73
N ARG A 90 0.84 -3.22 -8.52
CA ARG A 90 1.95 -4.05 -8.99
C ARG A 90 2.57 -4.74 -7.80
N VAL A 91 2.88 -6.02 -7.96
CA VAL A 91 3.34 -6.86 -6.85
C VAL A 91 4.71 -7.47 -7.15
N LYS A 92 5.48 -7.69 -6.10
CA LYS A 92 6.75 -8.41 -6.14
C LYS A 92 6.82 -9.35 -4.94
N THR A 93 6.90 -10.63 -5.21
CA THR A 93 7.16 -11.65 -4.18
C THR A 93 8.63 -11.62 -3.82
N LEU A 94 8.91 -11.49 -2.53
CA LEU A 94 10.25 -11.49 -1.96
C LEU A 94 10.73 -12.93 -1.72
N ARG A 95 12.04 -13.08 -1.48
CA ARG A 95 12.67 -14.40 -1.31
C ARG A 95 12.15 -15.17 -0.09
N ASP A 96 11.69 -14.45 0.93
CA ASP A 96 11.13 -14.98 2.17
C ASP A 96 9.61 -15.21 2.09
N GLY A 97 9.01 -15.06 0.91
CA GLY A 97 7.58 -15.24 0.67
C GLY A 97 6.75 -13.99 0.91
N ASN A 98 7.29 -12.96 1.56
CA ASN A 98 6.58 -11.70 1.76
C ASN A 98 6.25 -11.03 0.41
N ILE A 99 5.15 -10.30 0.34
CA ILE A 99 4.68 -9.65 -0.89
C ILE A 99 4.75 -8.14 -0.73
N VAL A 100 5.49 -7.49 -1.62
CA VAL A 100 5.50 -6.04 -1.74
C VAL A 100 4.45 -5.63 -2.76
N VAL A 101 3.58 -4.71 -2.39
CA VAL A 101 2.57 -4.13 -3.28
C VAL A 101 2.85 -2.64 -3.44
N VAL A 102 2.94 -2.17 -4.68
CA VAL A 102 3.16 -0.76 -5.04
C VAL A 102 2.04 -0.31 -5.97
N SER A 103 1.53 0.89 -5.79
CA SER A 103 0.54 1.50 -6.69
C SER A 103 0.76 3.01 -6.81
N LYS A 104 -0.02 3.65 -7.68
CA LYS A 104 -0.14 5.11 -7.76
C LYS A 104 -1.54 5.52 -7.36
N VAL A 105 -1.63 6.53 -6.50
CA VAL A 105 -2.91 7.09 -6.05
C VAL A 105 -2.95 8.57 -6.39
N ARG A 106 -3.93 8.96 -7.18
CA ARG A 106 -4.19 10.36 -7.53
C ARG A 106 -4.93 11.05 -6.38
N HIS A 107 -4.53 12.28 -6.08
CA HIS A 107 -5.19 13.11 -5.07
C HIS A 107 -6.59 13.58 -5.52
N SER A 108 -6.78 13.71 -6.83
CA SER A 108 -8.04 14.11 -7.44
C SER A 108 -8.07 13.66 -8.90
N GLN A 109 -9.18 13.93 -9.60
CA GLN A 109 -9.29 13.71 -11.05
C GLN A 109 -8.48 14.75 -11.86
N ALA A 110 -7.91 15.77 -11.23
CA ALA A 110 -7.08 16.75 -11.91
C ALA A 110 -5.72 16.16 -12.28
N PHE A 111 -5.36 16.22 -13.56
CA PHE A 111 -4.13 15.62 -14.10
C PHE A 111 -2.83 16.36 -13.75
N LYS A 112 -2.88 17.51 -13.05
CA LYS A 112 -1.70 18.36 -12.80
C LYS A 112 -0.89 17.96 -11.57
N GLU A 113 -1.50 17.26 -10.61
CA GLU A 113 -0.85 16.92 -9.36
C GLU A 113 -0.08 15.60 -9.48
N LYS A 114 1.13 15.56 -8.90
CA LYS A 114 1.93 14.34 -8.86
C LYS A 114 1.19 13.30 -7.98
N PRO A 115 0.97 12.08 -8.48
CA PRO A 115 0.31 11.05 -7.68
C PRO A 115 1.19 10.61 -6.50
N LEU A 116 0.54 10.14 -5.44
CA LEU A 116 1.18 9.42 -4.36
C LEU A 116 1.65 8.06 -4.88
N LEU A 117 2.78 7.61 -4.33
CA LEU A 117 3.36 6.30 -4.61
C LEU A 117 3.36 5.45 -3.33
N PRO A 118 2.18 5.03 -2.82
CA PRO A 118 2.13 4.18 -1.66
C PRO A 118 2.67 2.79 -1.98
N TRP A 119 3.27 2.18 -0.97
CA TRP A 119 3.62 0.77 -1.00
C TRP A 119 3.39 0.13 0.37
N LEU A 120 3.01 -1.13 0.35
CA LEU A 120 2.80 -1.95 1.54
C LEU A 120 3.58 -3.26 1.43
N LEU A 121 3.88 -3.81 2.60
CA LEU A 121 4.52 -5.10 2.76
C LEU A 121 3.49 -6.00 3.44
N ASN A 122 3.08 -7.05 2.74
CA ASN A 122 2.23 -8.08 3.29
C ASN A 122 3.06 -9.32 3.62
N GLN A 123 2.83 -9.90 4.79
CA GLN A 123 3.41 -11.19 5.13
C GLN A 123 2.50 -12.28 4.56
N ALA A 124 3.07 -13.18 3.75
CA ALA A 124 2.34 -14.33 3.23
C ALA A 124 2.15 -15.38 4.32
#